data_AF-A0A1V4U8Y3-F1
#
_entry.id   AF-A0A1V4U8Y3-F1
#
_cell.length_a   1.000
_cell.length_b   1.000
_cell.length_c   1.000
_cell.angle_alpha   90.00
_cell.angle_beta   90.00
_cell.angle_gamma   90.00
#
_symmetry.space_group_name_H-M   'P 1'
#
loop_
_entity.id
_entity.type
_entity.pdbx_description
1 polymer ?
#
loop_
_entity_poly.entity_id
_entity_poly.type
_entity_poly.pdbx_seq_one_letter_code
_entity_poly.pdbx_strand_id
1 'polypeptide(L)'
;MQDDKRKKELLQLFTNISGKTKIVEPMKKIHGTLRDRDAVEREIALVMREILEQGFFKTKLKPIQLARLVSAYYAGKNDTEIARDLGDEKLSKTVARARVRLKLFRELDFKMPFDQDRMEDLLLSGKTMKEVSEDLGVSPSTLREYRHVIEQRDDVTIDPFLERIKDVMEDRDLSEQMTRSATKDSLGEAIDITEAEMIDVT
;
A
#
# COMPACT_ATOMS: atom_id res chain seq x y z
N MET A 1 31.97 27.33 33.79
CA MET A 1 33.25 27.57 33.08
C MET A 1 34.19 26.35 33.05
N GLN A 2 34.15 25.41 34.01
CA GLN A 2 35.02 24.21 33.99
C GLN A 2 34.56 23.10 33.01
N ASP A 3 33.26 22.94 32.77
CA ASP A 3 32.72 21.86 31.92
C ASP A 3 33.08 22.02 30.44
N ASP A 4 33.16 23.26 29.95
CA ASP A 4 33.56 23.57 28.58
C ASP A 4 35.04 23.25 28.32
N LYS A 5 35.88 23.37 29.37
CA LYS A 5 37.31 23.06 29.27
C LYS A 5 37.54 21.56 29.22
N ARG A 6 36.85 20.79 30.07
CA ARG A 6 36.91 19.32 30.07
C ARG A 6 36.35 18.71 28.79
N LYS A 7 35.27 19.28 28.23
CA LYS A 7 34.76 18.87 26.91
C LYS A 7 35.78 19.08 25.80
N LYS A 8 36.50 20.21 25.79
CA LYS A 8 37.53 20.49 24.77
C LYS A 8 38.74 19.55 24.89
N GLU A 9 39.18 19.23 26.09
CA GLU A 9 40.31 18.33 26.33
C GLU A 9 39.98 16.89 25.91
N LEU A 10 38.78 16.40 26.22
CA LEU A 10 38.29 15.09 25.76
C LEU A 10 38.15 15.02 24.23
N LEU A 11 37.72 16.11 23.59
CA LEU A 11 37.58 16.23 22.14
C LEU A 11 38.93 16.15 21.41
N GLN A 12 39.96 16.81 21.97
CA GLN A 12 41.31 16.76 21.40
C GLN A 12 41.91 15.36 21.50
N LEU A 13 41.65 14.65 22.60
CA LEU A 13 42.13 13.29 22.79
C LEU A 13 41.47 12.30 21.81
N PHE A 14 40.16 12.43 21.60
CA PHE A 14 39.41 11.61 20.64
C PHE A 14 39.84 11.84 19.19
N THR A 15 40.07 13.10 18.81
CA THR A 15 40.51 13.46 17.44
C THR A 15 41.91 12.93 17.13
N ASN A 16 42.83 12.97 18.09
CA ASN A 16 44.20 12.48 17.92
C ASN A 16 44.29 10.95 17.77
N ILE A 17 43.32 10.20 18.31
CA ILE A 17 43.32 8.72 18.23
C ILE A 17 42.57 8.22 16.99
N SER A 18 41.50 8.90 16.57
CA SER A 18 40.57 8.39 15.57
C SER A 18 40.89 8.83 14.12
N GLY A 19 41.70 9.87 13.92
CA GLY A 19 42.06 10.38 12.58
C GLY A 19 40.88 10.84 11.71
N LYS A 20 39.67 10.88 12.27
CA LYS A 20 38.42 11.22 11.58
C LYS A 20 37.84 12.49 12.21
N THR A 21 37.97 13.60 11.49
CA THR A 21 37.50 14.95 11.87
C THR A 21 36.04 15.22 11.49
N LYS A 22 35.33 14.24 10.92
CA LYS A 22 33.92 14.41 10.54
C LYS A 22 33.01 13.91 11.64
N ILE A 23 32.39 14.87 12.32
CA ILE A 23 31.22 14.66 13.16
C ILE A 23 30.11 14.16 12.23
N VAL A 24 29.82 12.86 12.28
CA VAL A 24 28.56 12.34 11.76
C VAL A 24 27.47 12.82 12.70
N GLU A 25 26.39 13.37 12.14
CA GLU A 25 25.25 13.81 12.94
C GLU A 25 24.76 12.65 13.83
N PRO A 26 24.44 12.91 15.11
CA PRO A 26 23.93 11.88 15.99
C PRO A 26 22.69 11.28 15.34
N MET A 27 22.74 9.97 15.13
CA MET A 27 21.66 9.19 14.55
C MET A 27 20.35 9.60 15.26
N LYS A 28 19.41 10.20 14.52
CA LYS A 28 18.09 10.52 15.05
C LYS A 28 17.55 9.25 15.67
N LYS A 29 17.28 9.27 16.97
CA LYS A 29 16.43 8.25 17.60
C LYS A 29 15.08 8.35 16.92
N ILE A 30 14.90 7.60 15.83
CA ILE A 30 13.60 7.21 15.33
C ILE A 30 13.01 6.36 16.46
N HIS A 31 12.38 7.04 17.42
CA HIS A 31 11.27 6.44 18.17
C HIS A 31 10.38 5.81 17.12
N GLY A 32 9.93 4.56 17.30
CA GLY A 32 9.06 3.87 16.34
C GLY A 32 7.93 4.79 15.93
N THR A 33 8.12 5.52 14.83
CA THR A 33 7.22 6.57 14.39
C THR A 33 6.10 5.81 13.71
N LEU A 34 4.89 5.99 14.22
CA LEU A 34 3.66 5.68 13.48
C LEU A 34 3.95 5.88 12.00
N ARG A 35 3.83 4.84 11.19
CA ARG A 35 4.06 4.95 9.75
C ARG A 35 3.03 5.95 9.23
N ASP A 36 3.44 7.20 9.00
CA ASP A 36 2.62 8.18 8.30
C ASP A 36 2.16 7.53 7.00
N ARG A 37 0.92 7.79 6.56
CA ARG A 37 0.37 7.25 5.31
C ARG A 37 1.33 7.40 4.13
N ASP A 38 2.06 8.51 4.08
CA ASP A 38 3.09 8.78 3.08
C ASP A 38 4.31 7.85 3.18
N ALA A 39 4.68 7.39 4.37
CA ALA A 39 5.75 6.41 4.56
C ALA A 39 5.34 5.03 4.05
N VAL A 40 4.10 4.62 4.31
CA VAL A 40 3.53 3.36 3.77
C VAL A 40 3.49 3.40 2.24
N GLU A 41 2.98 4.49 1.66
CA GLU A 41 2.94 4.65 0.20
C GLU A 41 4.35 4.63 -0.43
N ARG A 42 5.37 5.17 0.25
CA ARG A 42 6.76 5.10 -0.22
C ARG A 42 7.31 3.68 -0.19
N GLU A 43 7.01 2.91 0.85
CA GLU A 43 7.45 1.53 0.97
C GLU A 43 6.80 0.65 -0.09
N ILE A 44 5.48 0.76 -0.28
CA ILE A 44 4.77 0.10 -1.38
C ILE A 44 5.35 0.54 -2.74
N ALA A 45 5.73 1.81 -2.90
CA ALA A 45 6.33 2.30 -4.14
C ALA A 45 7.71 1.68 -4.44
N LEU A 46 8.45 1.22 -3.42
CA LEU A 46 9.69 0.47 -3.63
C LEU A 46 9.38 -0.93 -4.18
N VAL A 47 8.42 -1.63 -3.58
CA VAL A 47 7.96 -2.93 -4.09
C VAL A 47 7.43 -2.80 -5.52
N MET A 48 6.65 -1.77 -5.81
CA MET A 48 6.15 -1.49 -7.17
C MET A 48 7.27 -1.22 -8.17
N ARG A 49 8.37 -0.60 -7.73
CA ARG A 49 9.52 -0.39 -8.60
C ARG A 49 10.18 -1.71 -8.96
N GLU A 50 10.39 -2.59 -7.97
CA GLU A 50 10.93 -3.93 -8.19
C GLU A 50 10.06 -4.70 -9.20
N ILE A 51 8.73 -4.70 -9.04
CA ILE A 51 7.79 -5.33 -9.98
C ILE A 51 7.96 -4.80 -11.42
N LEU A 52 8.08 -3.48 -11.56
CA LEU A 52 8.23 -2.84 -12.87
C LEU A 52 9.61 -3.12 -13.50
N GLU A 53 10.66 -3.20 -12.70
CA GLU A 53 12.01 -3.54 -13.14
C GLU A 53 12.12 -5.00 -13.60
N GLN A 54 11.43 -5.92 -12.92
CA GLN A 54 11.32 -7.32 -13.35
C GLN A 54 10.47 -7.48 -14.62
N GLY A 55 9.68 -6.47 -14.98
CA GLY A 55 8.93 -6.44 -16.23
C GLY A 55 7.67 -7.32 -16.24
N PHE A 56 7.16 -7.72 -15.07
CA PHE A 56 5.95 -8.54 -14.96
C PHE A 56 4.75 -7.91 -15.67
N PHE A 57 4.63 -6.58 -15.62
CA PHE A 57 3.65 -5.88 -16.44
C PHE A 57 4.06 -4.45 -16.80
N LYS A 58 3.52 -3.96 -17.92
CA LYS A 58 3.72 -2.59 -18.42
C LYS A 58 2.54 -1.70 -18.06
N THR A 59 2.83 -0.49 -17.60
CA THR A 59 1.83 0.55 -17.29
C THR A 59 2.40 1.94 -17.55
N LYS A 60 1.50 2.93 -17.69
CA LYS A 60 1.86 4.35 -17.77
C LYS A 60 2.01 5.00 -16.39
N LEU A 61 1.58 4.31 -15.33
CA LEU A 61 1.60 4.81 -13.96
C LEU A 61 3.01 4.66 -13.36
N LYS A 62 3.47 5.72 -12.68
CA LYS A 62 4.73 5.69 -11.93
C LYS A 62 4.60 4.82 -10.67
N PRO A 63 5.69 4.29 -10.09
CA PRO A 63 5.63 3.46 -8.88
C PRO A 63 4.85 4.09 -7.73
N ILE A 64 5.01 5.41 -7.50
CA ILE A 64 4.27 6.13 -6.46
C ILE A 64 2.76 6.23 -6.76
N GLN A 65 2.37 6.29 -8.04
CA GLN A 65 0.97 6.29 -8.44
C GLN A 65 0.35 4.90 -8.25
N LEU A 66 1.13 3.83 -8.50
CA LEU A 66 0.71 2.46 -8.20
C LEU A 66 0.53 2.25 -6.69
N ALA A 67 1.43 2.77 -5.86
CA ALA A 67 1.28 2.68 -4.41
C ALA A 67 0.02 3.40 -3.89
N ARG A 68 -0.28 4.58 -4.45
CA ARG A 68 -1.54 5.29 -4.19
C ARG A 68 -2.76 4.52 -4.64
N LEU A 69 -2.70 3.89 -5.82
CA LEU A 69 -3.76 3.02 -6.32
C LEU A 69 -4.05 1.87 -5.35
N VAL A 70 -3.01 1.17 -4.90
CA VAL A 70 -3.14 0.09 -3.89
C VAL A 70 -3.78 0.62 -2.61
N SER A 71 -3.24 1.71 -2.06
CA SER A 71 -3.71 2.27 -0.79
C SER A 71 -5.17 2.72 -0.88
N ALA A 72 -5.56 3.34 -2.00
CA ALA A 72 -6.93 3.78 -2.25
C ALA A 72 -7.88 2.61 -2.53
N TYR A 73 -7.40 1.54 -3.15
CA TYR A 73 -8.14 0.30 -3.35
C TYR A 73 -8.51 -0.36 -2.02
N TYR A 74 -7.53 -0.52 -1.11
CA TYR A 74 -7.79 -1.04 0.25
C TYR A 74 -8.67 -0.11 1.08
N ALA A 75 -8.70 1.19 0.77
CA ALA A 75 -9.65 2.13 1.37
C ALA A 75 -11.07 2.05 0.76
N GLY A 76 -11.33 1.13 -0.18
CA GLY A 76 -12.65 0.91 -0.77
C GLY A 76 -13.04 1.89 -1.88
N LYS A 77 -12.12 2.73 -2.37
CA LYS A 77 -12.41 3.69 -3.44
C LYS A 77 -12.62 3.01 -4.79
N ASN A 78 -13.47 3.59 -5.63
CA ASN A 78 -13.70 3.12 -7.00
C ASN A 78 -12.62 3.60 -8.00
N ASP A 79 -12.56 3.02 -9.20
CA ASP A 79 -11.47 3.29 -10.15
C ASP A 79 -11.47 4.75 -10.66
N THR A 80 -12.64 5.39 -10.72
CA THR A 80 -12.79 6.79 -11.11
C THR A 80 -12.33 7.74 -10.01
N GLU A 81 -12.63 7.42 -8.76
CA GLU A 81 -12.15 8.15 -7.58
C GLU A 81 -10.63 8.03 -7.46
N ILE A 82 -10.10 6.82 -7.64
CA ILE A 82 -8.64 6.59 -7.65
C ILE A 82 -7.98 7.40 -8.77
N ALA A 83 -8.56 7.40 -9.98
CA ALA A 83 -8.03 8.20 -11.09
C ALA A 83 -8.05 9.71 -10.80
N ARG A 84 -9.11 10.20 -10.16
CA ARG A 84 -9.23 11.59 -9.71
C ARG A 84 -8.17 11.93 -8.65
N ASP A 85 -7.93 11.05 -7.69
CA ASP A 85 -6.88 11.20 -6.67
C ASP A 85 -5.47 11.22 -7.28
N LEU A 86 -5.27 10.51 -8.40
CA LEU A 86 -4.03 10.53 -9.17
C LEU A 86 -3.87 11.80 -10.03
N GLY A 87 -4.91 12.63 -10.12
CA GLY A 87 -4.92 13.93 -10.79
C GLY A 87 -5.52 13.94 -12.20
N ASP A 88 -6.00 12.80 -12.72
CA ASP A 88 -6.64 12.75 -14.03
C ASP A 88 -7.69 11.62 -14.10
N GLU A 89 -8.97 12.02 -14.18
CA GLU A 89 -10.11 11.12 -14.29
C GLU A 89 -10.06 10.24 -15.55
N LYS A 90 -9.42 10.71 -16.64
CA LYS A 90 -9.25 9.95 -17.88
C LYS A 90 -8.35 8.72 -17.69
N LEU A 91 -7.60 8.65 -16.57
CA LEU A 91 -6.80 7.49 -16.21
C LEU A 91 -7.63 6.33 -15.66
N SER A 92 -8.95 6.46 -15.45
CA SER A 92 -9.81 5.39 -14.91
C SER A 92 -9.61 4.05 -15.63
N LYS A 93 -9.55 4.02 -16.97
CA LYS A 93 -9.25 2.79 -17.73
C LYS A 93 -7.84 2.24 -17.50
N THR A 94 -6.87 3.12 -17.27
CA THR A 94 -5.48 2.73 -16.97
C THR A 94 -5.38 2.18 -15.54
N VAL A 95 -6.10 2.77 -14.60
CA VAL A 95 -6.23 2.32 -13.21
C VAL A 95 -6.86 0.94 -13.17
N ALA A 96 -7.99 0.73 -13.84
CA ALA A 96 -8.65 -0.59 -13.90
C ALA A 96 -7.72 -1.68 -14.45
N ARG A 97 -6.99 -1.39 -15.54
CA ARG A 97 -6.02 -2.33 -16.11
C ARG A 97 -4.84 -2.61 -15.18
N ALA A 98 -4.31 -1.59 -14.53
CA ALA A 98 -3.21 -1.76 -13.57
C ALA A 98 -3.67 -2.56 -12.34
N ARG A 99 -4.91 -2.34 -11.88
CA ARG A 99 -5.53 -3.04 -10.77
C ARG A 99 -5.66 -4.55 -11.05
N VAL A 100 -6.18 -4.93 -12.22
CA VAL A 100 -6.27 -6.33 -12.68
C VAL A 100 -4.88 -6.98 -12.76
N ARG A 101 -3.88 -6.26 -13.27
CA ARG A 101 -2.48 -6.73 -13.36
C ARG A 101 -1.78 -6.87 -12.01
N LEU A 102 -2.26 -6.15 -11.00
CA LEU A 102 -1.81 -6.28 -9.62
C LEU A 102 -2.67 -7.27 -8.82
N LYS A 103 -3.53 -8.04 -9.50
CA LYS A 103 -4.49 -8.97 -8.90
C LYS A 103 -5.42 -8.37 -7.84
N LEU A 104 -5.65 -7.06 -7.90
CA LEU A 104 -6.55 -6.36 -6.98
C LEU A 104 -8.00 -6.48 -7.47
N PHE A 105 -8.55 -7.68 -7.50
CA PHE A 105 -9.85 -7.95 -8.11
C PHE A 105 -11.04 -7.57 -7.22
N ARG A 106 -12.08 -7.02 -7.83
CA ARG A 106 -13.40 -6.84 -7.24
C ARG A 106 -14.35 -7.91 -7.76
N GLU A 107 -15.45 -8.13 -7.04
CA GLU A 107 -16.52 -9.05 -7.47
C GLU A 107 -17.04 -8.73 -8.88
N LEU A 108 -17.12 -7.43 -9.22
CA LEU A 108 -17.56 -6.98 -10.53
C LEU A 108 -16.67 -7.44 -11.68
N ASP A 109 -15.38 -7.73 -11.45
CA ASP A 109 -14.46 -8.19 -12.50
C ASP A 109 -14.77 -9.63 -12.93
N PHE A 110 -15.37 -10.41 -12.03
CA PHE A 110 -15.79 -11.79 -12.29
C PHE A 110 -17.26 -11.90 -12.69
N LYS A 111 -17.97 -10.78 -12.78
CA LYS A 111 -19.40 -10.74 -13.16
C LYS A 111 -19.58 -10.87 -14.68
N MET A 112 -19.14 -12.02 -15.21
CA MET A 112 -19.29 -12.38 -16.60
C MET A 112 -20.76 -12.67 -16.93
N PRO A 113 -21.25 -12.32 -18.13
CA PRO A 113 -22.61 -12.64 -18.55
C PRO A 113 -22.80 -14.11 -18.96
N PHE A 114 -21.76 -14.92 -18.83
CA PHE A 114 -21.69 -16.32 -19.18
C PHE A 114 -20.97 -17.09 -18.07
N ASP A 115 -21.04 -18.41 -18.13
CA ASP A 115 -20.36 -19.32 -17.21
C ASP A 115 -18.83 -19.31 -17.43
N GLN A 116 -18.07 -19.08 -16.36
CA GLN A 116 -16.61 -19.06 -16.40
C GLN A 116 -16.05 -20.43 -16.82
N ASP A 117 -16.59 -21.52 -16.28
CA ASP A 117 -16.11 -22.87 -16.55
C ASP A 117 -16.26 -23.20 -18.04
N ARG A 118 -17.38 -22.77 -18.62
CA ARG A 118 -17.63 -22.89 -20.07
C ARG A 118 -16.63 -22.11 -20.91
N MET A 119 -16.19 -20.94 -20.45
CA MET A 119 -15.16 -20.16 -21.14
C MET A 119 -13.81 -20.86 -21.10
N GLU A 120 -13.41 -21.41 -19.94
CA GLU A 120 -12.16 -22.16 -19.78
C GLU A 120 -12.14 -23.42 -20.66
N ASP A 121 -13.21 -24.20 -20.66
CA ASP A 121 -13.37 -25.37 -21.53
C ASP A 121 -13.23 -25.01 -23.02
N LEU A 122 -13.87 -23.92 -23.44
CA LEU A 122 -13.80 -23.45 -24.83
C LEU A 122 -12.39 -22.98 -25.20
N LEU A 123 -11.66 -22.34 -24.28
CA LEU A 123 -10.26 -21.95 -24.49
C LEU A 123 -9.34 -23.17 -24.57
N LEU A 124 -9.57 -24.19 -23.75
CA LEU A 124 -8.81 -25.45 -23.76
C LEU A 124 -9.11 -26.29 -25.02
N SER A 125 -10.31 -26.17 -25.59
CA SER A 125 -10.70 -26.88 -26.81
C SER A 125 -9.94 -26.46 -28.08
N GLY A 126 -9.10 -25.42 -28.01
CA GLY A 126 -8.29 -24.93 -29.13
C GLY A 126 -9.06 -24.11 -30.17
N LYS A 127 -10.33 -23.77 -29.89
CA LYS A 127 -11.14 -22.88 -30.72
C LYS A 127 -10.51 -21.49 -30.83
N THR A 128 -10.74 -20.85 -31.97
CA THR A 128 -10.29 -19.47 -32.18
C THR A 128 -11.10 -18.51 -31.31
N MET A 129 -10.51 -17.36 -30.95
CA MET A 129 -11.19 -16.33 -30.17
C MET A 129 -12.52 -15.86 -30.80
N LYS A 130 -12.65 -15.97 -32.12
CA LYS A 130 -13.89 -15.62 -32.83
C LYS A 130 -14.98 -16.65 -32.55
N GLU A 131 -14.67 -17.93 -32.68
CA GLU A 131 -15.62 -19.03 -32.41
C GLU A 131 -16.05 -19.03 -30.94
N VAL A 132 -15.10 -18.85 -30.01
CA VAL A 132 -15.41 -18.75 -28.57
C VAL A 132 -16.33 -17.55 -28.29
N SER A 133 -16.11 -16.42 -28.97
CA SER A 133 -16.95 -15.23 -28.80
C SER A 133 -18.38 -15.44 -29.33
N GLU A 134 -18.52 -16.16 -30.45
CA GLU A 134 -19.83 -16.52 -31.03
C GLU A 134 -20.57 -17.52 -30.14
N ASP A 135 -19.88 -18.54 -29.61
CA ASP A 135 -20.44 -19.55 -28.71
C ASP A 135 -20.92 -18.98 -27.36
N LEU A 136 -20.21 -17.98 -26.84
CA LEU A 136 -20.53 -17.31 -25.58
C LEU A 136 -21.46 -16.09 -25.77
N GLY A 137 -21.73 -15.68 -27.01
CA GLY A 137 -22.58 -14.54 -27.32
C GLY A 137 -22.01 -13.19 -26.87
N VAL A 138 -20.68 -13.04 -26.81
CA VAL A 138 -20.00 -11.81 -26.38
C VAL A 138 -19.05 -11.28 -27.44
N SER A 139 -18.68 -10.00 -27.34
CA SER A 139 -17.70 -9.45 -28.27
C SER A 139 -16.30 -10.05 -28.04
N PRO A 140 -15.47 -10.24 -29.09
CA PRO A 140 -14.08 -10.68 -28.94
C PRO A 140 -13.25 -9.76 -28.03
N SER A 141 -13.61 -8.47 -27.95
CA SER A 141 -12.95 -7.49 -27.10
C SER A 141 -13.21 -7.76 -25.62
N THR A 142 -14.48 -8.04 -25.28
CA THR A 142 -14.92 -8.40 -23.92
C THR A 142 -14.32 -9.74 -23.50
N LEU A 143 -14.31 -10.72 -24.40
CA LEU A 143 -13.71 -12.03 -24.16
C LEU A 143 -12.21 -11.92 -23.81
N ARG A 144 -11.46 -11.06 -24.52
CA ARG A 144 -10.04 -10.79 -24.21
C ARG A 144 -9.85 -10.17 -22.83
N GLU A 145 -10.76 -9.30 -22.40
CA GLU A 145 -10.68 -8.65 -21.09
C GLU A 145 -10.87 -9.68 -19.97
N TYR A 146 -11.91 -10.50 -20.05
CA TYR A 146 -12.14 -11.57 -19.08
C TYR A 146 -11.05 -12.64 -19.10
N ARG A 147 -10.54 -13.00 -20.29
CA ARG A 147 -9.40 -13.91 -20.40
C ARG A 147 -8.19 -13.37 -19.63
N HIS A 148 -7.91 -12.07 -19.77
CA HIS A 148 -6.81 -11.45 -19.05
C HIS A 148 -7.02 -11.48 -17.53
N VAL A 149 -8.25 -11.30 -17.05
CA VAL A 149 -8.59 -11.39 -15.63
C VAL A 149 -8.33 -12.81 -15.10
N ILE A 150 -8.76 -13.85 -15.82
CA ILE A 150 -8.56 -15.25 -15.43
C ILE A 150 -7.06 -15.61 -15.46
N GLU A 151 -6.35 -15.29 -16.55
CA GLU A 151 -4.91 -15.55 -16.65
C GLU A 151 -4.13 -14.86 -15.53
N GLN A 152 -4.49 -13.63 -15.16
CA GLN A 152 -3.85 -12.91 -14.06
C GLN A 152 -4.22 -13.49 -12.69
N ARG A 153 -5.39 -14.10 -12.52
CA ARG A 153 -5.74 -14.79 -11.28
C ARG A 153 -4.79 -15.96 -11.04
N ASP A 154 -4.53 -16.76 -12.07
CA ASP A 154 -3.74 -18.00 -11.98
C ASP A 154 -2.21 -17.77 -11.99
N ASP A 155 -1.76 -16.59 -12.43
CA ASP A 155 -0.34 -16.25 -12.54
C ASP A 155 0.32 -15.99 -11.18
N VAL A 156 0.96 -16.99 -10.58
CA VAL A 156 1.59 -16.87 -9.25
C VAL A 156 2.83 -15.96 -9.16
N THR A 157 3.31 -15.41 -10.28
CA THR A 157 4.60 -14.69 -10.31
C THR A 157 4.64 -13.43 -9.45
N ILE A 158 3.51 -12.72 -9.34
CA ILE A 158 3.42 -11.45 -8.59
C ILE A 158 3.05 -11.68 -7.11
N ASP A 159 2.59 -12.88 -6.75
CA ASP A 159 2.07 -13.19 -5.40
C ASP A 159 3.04 -12.85 -4.25
N PRO A 160 4.36 -13.15 -4.33
CA PRO A 160 5.29 -12.80 -3.26
C PRO A 160 5.38 -11.29 -3.01
N PHE A 161 5.18 -10.48 -4.06
CA PHE A 161 5.19 -9.02 -3.93
C PHE A 161 3.89 -8.52 -3.31
N LEU A 162 2.75 -9.14 -3.64
CA LEU A 162 1.45 -8.80 -3.07
C LEU A 162 1.39 -9.15 -1.58
N GLU A 163 1.98 -10.28 -1.18
CA GLU A 163 2.12 -10.67 0.22
C GLU A 163 2.93 -9.62 0.99
N ARG A 164 4.11 -9.22 0.47
CA ARG A 164 4.90 -8.14 1.07
C ARG A 164 4.15 -6.81 1.17
N ILE A 165 3.35 -6.46 0.17
CA ILE A 165 2.51 -5.25 0.21
C ILE A 165 1.43 -5.38 1.28
N LYS A 166 0.83 -6.56 1.43
CA LYS A 166 -0.18 -6.85 2.45
C LYS A 166 0.42 -6.72 3.85
N ASP A 167 1.60 -7.26 4.09
CA ASP A 167 2.31 -7.13 5.38
C ASP A 167 2.53 -5.67 5.75
N VAL A 168 3.00 -4.86 4.79
CA VAL A 168 3.22 -3.41 4.98
C VAL A 168 1.91 -2.67 5.31
N MET A 169 0.79 -3.13 4.75
CA MET A 169 -0.54 -2.55 4.99
C MET A 169 -1.14 -3.01 6.32
N GLU A 170 -0.96 -4.28 6.72
CA GLU A 170 -1.42 -4.80 8.01
C GLU A 170 -0.72 -4.11 9.18
N ASP A 171 0.59 -3.88 9.05
CA ASP A 171 1.36 -3.10 10.03
C ASP A 171 0.80 -1.67 10.21
N ARG A 172 0.31 -1.05 9.13
CA ARG A 172 -0.35 0.25 9.18
C ARG A 172 -1.68 0.17 9.92
N ASP A 173 -2.53 -0.77 9.54
CA ASP A 173 -3.87 -0.89 10.13
C ASP A 173 -3.78 -1.23 11.64
N LEU A 174 -2.81 -2.05 12.04
CA LEU A 174 -2.48 -2.32 13.45
C LEU A 174 -2.02 -1.05 14.18
N SER A 175 -1.15 -0.25 13.55
CA SER A 175 -0.67 1.03 14.12
C SER A 175 -1.79 2.06 14.26
N GLU A 176 -2.70 2.15 13.29
CA GLU A 176 -3.88 3.03 13.37
C GLU A 176 -4.85 2.61 14.47
N GLN A 177 -5.11 1.31 14.63
CA GLN A 177 -6.00 0.79 15.69
C GLN A 177 -5.43 1.04 17.09
N MET A 178 -4.12 0.81 17.30
CA MET A 178 -3.47 1.16 18.57
C MET A 178 -3.55 2.66 18.86
N THR A 179 -3.41 3.51 17.84
CA THR A 179 -3.56 4.97 17.97
C THR A 179 -4.98 5.37 18.36
N ARG A 180 -6.00 4.82 17.70
CA ARG A 180 -7.41 5.09 18.04
C ARG A 180 -7.79 4.61 19.44
N SER A 181 -7.17 3.53 19.90
CA SER A 181 -7.41 3.00 21.26
C SER A 181 -6.69 3.86 22.31
N ALA A 182 -5.45 4.28 22.06
CA ALA A 182 -4.70 5.17 22.95
C ALA A 182 -5.30 6.59 23.05
N THR A 183 -5.91 7.12 21.98
CA THR A 183 -6.61 8.42 22.02
C THR A 183 -8.01 8.34 22.63
N LYS A 184 -8.63 7.14 22.70
CA LYS A 184 -9.93 6.94 23.35
C LYS A 184 -9.83 6.70 24.87
N ASP A 185 -8.75 6.10 25.37
CA ASP A 185 -8.66 5.68 26.78
C ASP A 185 -7.72 6.50 27.68
N SER A 186 -6.98 7.50 27.18
CA SER A 186 -5.90 8.12 28.00
C SER A 186 -6.10 9.53 28.54
N LEU A 187 -7.27 10.19 28.37
CA LEU A 187 -7.43 11.56 28.87
C LEU A 187 -8.84 11.97 29.36
N GLY A 188 -9.75 11.02 29.57
CA GLY A 188 -11.12 11.30 30.02
C GLY A 188 -11.44 10.94 31.47
N GLU A 189 -10.78 9.93 32.05
CA GLU A 189 -11.26 9.30 33.29
C GLU A 189 -10.43 9.66 34.54
N ALA A 190 -9.39 10.48 34.41
CA ALA A 190 -8.47 10.79 35.53
C ALA A 190 -8.71 12.15 36.21
N ILE A 191 -9.70 12.95 35.77
CA ILE A 191 -9.94 14.30 36.33
C ILE A 191 -11.19 14.36 37.25
N ASP A 192 -12.00 13.31 37.35
CA ASP A 192 -13.30 13.40 38.02
C ASP A 192 -13.34 12.86 39.47
N ILE A 193 -12.22 12.88 40.20
CA ILE A 193 -12.15 12.37 41.59
C ILE A 193 -11.68 13.41 42.63
N THR A 194 -11.47 14.68 42.25
CA THR A 194 -11.04 15.72 43.21
C THR A 194 -12.11 16.75 43.58
N GLU A 195 -13.33 16.69 43.03
CA GLU A 195 -14.40 17.67 43.33
C GLU A 195 -15.53 17.16 44.25
N ALA A 196 -15.47 15.92 44.75
CA ALA A 196 -16.56 15.34 45.54
C ALA A 196 -16.43 15.47 47.07
N GLU A 197 -15.43 16.19 47.61
CA GLU A 197 -15.22 16.22 49.07
C GLU A 197 -14.87 17.62 49.60
N MET A 198 -15.67 18.65 49.28
CA MET A 198 -15.67 19.92 50.02
C MET A 198 -17.02 20.65 49.99
N ILE A 199 -18.13 19.94 50.15
CA ILE A 199 -19.39 20.57 50.58
C ILE A 199 -20.15 19.56 51.45
N ASP A 200 -19.87 19.56 52.75
CA ASP A 200 -20.91 19.69 53.80
C ASP A 200 -20.23 19.71 55.19
N VAL A 201 -20.05 20.90 55.76
CA VAL A 201 -20.07 21.06 57.22
C VAL A 201 -20.86 22.35 57.48
N THR A 202 -22.12 22.14 57.82
CA THR A 202 -22.98 23.12 58.51
C THR A 202 -22.51 23.29 59.95
#